data_AF-A0A2N1S0R9-F1
#
_entry.id   AF-A0A2N1S0R9-F1
#
_cell.length_a   1.000
_cell.length_b   1.000
_cell.length_c   1.000
_cell.angle_alpha   90.00
_cell.angle_beta   90.00
_cell.angle_gamma   90.00
#
_symmetry.space_group_name_H-M   'P 1'
#
loop_
_entity.id
_entity.type
_entity.pdbx_description
1 polymer ?
#
loop_
_entity_poly.entity_id
_entity_poly.type
_entity_poly.pdbx_seq_one_letter_code
_entity_poly.pdbx_strand_id
1 'polypeptide(L)'
;MVFAIDDELKSNITTMDNEDLAFVIWLGVAIQANECGFFASKEILEIFVKLPSVRDSHIQRVYYRLLTNYAQLKSLYDVADLIICISYSEEESGVKNGKTIVNIPYNKVRHDLFRKPYFIVENTEDISFLIEIAKWYERKILKASNGRYNYEAINGGGSTISGCLQDKFDSSKTPIICVVDSDYKYPGCLKKGSTASTCGCTWENIVQADRVRSSWCKYRLLSEVKEIENLIPHDLILTTCNGNDNFLTFIEFLKRIENANVPHLLNYFDYKKGLRESEIYKHRQGKSYYYELLKMSGISEPEGFICQIFEKPNELIDQIKDTEGDKIIPGAISALLRKVVCLINEKQIQNIEVPMYLEGLWTDIGRTVLTWTVVDPNCYFGSS
;
A
#
# COMPACT_ATOMS: atom_id res chain seq x y z
N MET A 1 0.97 -1.71 -10.53
CA MET A 1 0.85 -2.69 -11.60
C MET A 1 -0.02 -2.15 -12.72
N VAL A 2 0.55 -1.88 -13.89
CA VAL A 2 -0.24 -1.46 -15.07
C VAL A 2 -0.03 -2.46 -16.19
N PHE A 3 -1.11 -2.84 -16.86
CA PHE A 3 -1.02 -3.62 -18.09
C PHE A 3 -0.68 -2.71 -19.26
N ALA A 4 0.30 -3.11 -20.06
CA ALA A 4 0.72 -2.34 -21.22
C ALA A 4 0.74 -3.21 -22.48
N ILE A 5 0.47 -2.59 -23.62
CA ILE A 5 0.73 -3.20 -24.93
C ILE A 5 2.08 -2.71 -25.42
N ASP A 6 2.94 -3.65 -25.82
CA ASP A 6 4.23 -3.33 -26.41
C ASP A 6 4.08 -2.69 -27.80
N ASP A 7 4.96 -1.75 -28.11
CA ASP A 7 4.98 -1.09 -29.41
C ASP A 7 5.39 -2.03 -30.56
N GLU A 8 6.03 -3.16 -30.27
CA GLU A 8 6.25 -4.25 -31.25
C GLU A 8 4.94 -4.75 -31.86
N LEU A 9 3.82 -4.68 -31.14
CA LEU A 9 2.53 -5.05 -31.71
C LEU A 9 2.16 -4.15 -32.89
N LYS A 10 2.66 -2.91 -32.98
CA LYS A 10 2.34 -1.95 -34.07
C LYS A 10 2.64 -2.51 -35.46
N SER A 11 3.82 -3.13 -35.66
CA SER A 11 4.25 -3.60 -36.98
C SER A 11 3.44 -4.78 -37.49
N ASN A 12 2.86 -5.55 -36.57
CA ASN A 12 2.12 -6.78 -36.89
C ASN A 12 0.61 -6.53 -36.91
N ILE A 13 0.11 -5.53 -36.15
CA ILE A 13 -1.32 -5.15 -36.13
C ILE A 13 -1.79 -4.64 -37.52
N THR A 14 -0.91 -4.10 -38.36
CA THR A 14 -1.30 -3.68 -39.73
C THR A 14 -1.52 -4.85 -40.70
N THR A 15 -1.09 -6.06 -40.34
CA THR A 15 -1.22 -7.29 -41.13
C THR A 15 -1.99 -8.38 -40.39
N MET A 16 -2.81 -8.00 -39.39
CA MET A 16 -3.47 -8.92 -38.46
C MET A 16 -4.12 -10.10 -39.16
N ASP A 17 -3.78 -11.29 -38.67
CA ASP A 17 -4.59 -12.47 -38.95
C ASP A 17 -5.86 -12.47 -38.08
N ASN A 18 -6.68 -13.52 -38.23
CA ASN A 18 -7.91 -13.65 -37.47
C ASN A 18 -7.66 -13.84 -35.96
N GLU A 19 -6.51 -14.39 -35.56
CA GLU A 19 -6.17 -14.65 -34.16
C GLU A 19 -5.78 -13.35 -33.45
N ASP A 20 -4.98 -12.51 -34.10
CA ASP A 20 -4.63 -11.18 -33.60
C ASP A 20 -5.88 -10.33 -33.37
N LEU A 21 -6.81 -10.37 -34.34
CA LEU A 21 -8.05 -9.61 -34.27
C LEU A 21 -8.94 -10.10 -33.12
N ALA A 22 -9.03 -11.42 -32.95
CA ALA A 22 -9.75 -12.01 -31.82
C ALA A 22 -9.14 -11.59 -30.48
N PHE A 23 -7.80 -11.52 -30.39
CA PHE A 23 -7.11 -11.02 -29.20
C PHE A 23 -7.45 -9.56 -28.91
N VAL A 24 -7.45 -8.66 -29.90
CA VAL A 24 -7.79 -7.25 -29.69
C VAL A 24 -9.25 -7.08 -29.27
N ILE A 25 -10.18 -7.87 -29.81
CA ILE A 25 -11.58 -7.84 -29.34
C ILE A 25 -11.66 -8.31 -27.89
N TRP A 26 -11.03 -9.45 -27.58
CA TRP A 26 -10.99 -10.02 -26.23
C TRP A 26 -10.37 -9.06 -25.21
N LEU A 27 -9.27 -8.41 -25.56
CA LEU A 27 -8.59 -7.41 -24.72
C LEU A 27 -9.52 -6.24 -24.42
N GLY A 28 -10.28 -5.78 -25.43
CA GLY A 28 -11.27 -4.73 -25.26
C GLY A 28 -12.35 -5.11 -24.25
N VAL A 29 -12.81 -6.36 -24.26
CA VAL A 29 -13.78 -6.90 -23.27
C VAL A 29 -13.17 -6.92 -21.87
N ALA A 30 -11.91 -7.38 -21.75
CA ALA A 30 -11.20 -7.41 -20.47
C ALA A 30 -11.03 -6.01 -19.88
N ILE A 31 -10.65 -5.03 -20.69
CA ILE A 31 -10.54 -3.62 -20.28
C ILE A 31 -11.91 -3.05 -19.90
N GLN A 32 -12.97 -3.41 -20.64
CA GLN A 32 -14.33 -2.95 -20.36
C GLN A 32 -14.83 -3.40 -18.98
N ALA A 33 -14.38 -4.56 -18.49
CA ALA A 33 -14.69 -5.03 -17.14
C ALA A 33 -14.16 -4.08 -16.04
N ASN A 34 -13.22 -3.19 -16.36
CA ASN A 34 -12.55 -2.25 -15.46
C ASN A 34 -12.02 -2.97 -14.21
N GLU A 35 -11.31 -4.07 -14.41
CA GLU A 35 -10.73 -4.88 -13.35
C GLU A 35 -9.27 -4.53 -13.06
N CYS A 36 -8.55 -3.92 -14.02
CA CYS A 36 -7.17 -3.50 -13.87
C CYS A 36 -6.85 -2.23 -14.69
N GLY A 37 -5.80 -1.50 -14.31
CA GLY A 37 -5.29 -0.36 -15.07
C GLY A 37 -4.59 -0.80 -16.35
N PHE A 38 -4.89 -0.12 -17.47
CA PHE A 38 -4.38 -0.46 -18.79
C PHE A 38 -3.82 0.75 -19.54
N PHE A 39 -2.71 0.56 -20.24
CA PHE A 39 -2.03 1.57 -21.05
C PHE A 39 -1.64 0.99 -22.42
N ALA A 40 -1.72 1.82 -23.45
CA ALA A 40 -1.10 1.55 -24.75
C ALA A 40 -0.67 2.89 -25.35
N SER A 41 0.31 2.86 -26.25
CA SER A 41 0.73 4.06 -26.96
C SER A 41 -0.42 4.63 -27.81
N LYS A 42 -0.34 5.93 -28.09
CA LYS A 42 -1.39 6.64 -28.82
C LYS A 42 -1.62 6.03 -30.20
N GLU A 43 -0.55 5.64 -30.88
CA GLU A 43 -0.62 5.04 -32.20
C GLU A 43 -1.33 3.67 -32.16
N ILE A 44 -1.08 2.83 -31.15
CA ILE A 44 -1.77 1.54 -31.00
C ILE A 44 -3.27 1.75 -30.80
N LEU A 45 -3.64 2.67 -29.90
CA LEU A 45 -5.05 2.98 -29.64
C LEU A 45 -5.75 3.52 -30.89
N GLU A 46 -5.08 4.38 -31.66
CA GLU A 46 -5.60 4.87 -32.94
C GLU A 46 -5.81 3.76 -33.96
N ILE A 47 -4.91 2.76 -34.00
CA ILE A 47 -5.09 1.58 -34.85
C ILE A 47 -6.29 0.75 -34.38
N PHE A 48 -6.36 0.42 -33.08
CA PHE A 48 -7.47 -0.37 -32.50
C PHE A 48 -8.84 0.26 -32.75
N VAL A 49 -8.97 1.58 -32.63
CA VAL A 49 -10.22 2.31 -32.92
C VAL A 49 -10.65 2.20 -34.39
N LYS A 50 -9.70 2.04 -35.32
CA LYS A 50 -9.97 2.02 -36.77
C LYS A 50 -10.25 0.61 -37.31
N LEU A 51 -9.95 -0.45 -36.55
CA LEU A 51 -10.15 -1.84 -36.99
C LEU A 51 -11.62 -2.11 -37.36
N PRO A 52 -11.91 -2.61 -38.59
CA PRO A 52 -13.28 -2.86 -39.04
C PRO A 52 -14.08 -3.77 -38.11
N SER A 53 -13.45 -4.81 -37.56
CA SER A 53 -14.10 -5.79 -36.68
C SER A 53 -14.33 -5.27 -35.25
N VAL A 54 -13.71 -4.15 -34.89
CA VAL A 54 -13.92 -3.43 -33.63
C VAL A 54 -15.03 -2.37 -33.77
N ARG A 55 -15.54 -2.11 -34.99
CA ARG A 55 -16.59 -1.11 -35.24
C ARG A 55 -17.94 -1.45 -34.59
N ASP A 56 -18.10 -2.65 -34.03
CA ASP A 56 -19.26 -2.94 -33.20
C ASP A 56 -19.19 -2.17 -31.87
N SER A 57 -20.27 -1.48 -31.55
CA SER A 57 -20.26 -0.13 -30.96
C SER A 57 -19.74 0.02 -29.53
N HIS A 58 -19.37 -1.08 -28.84
CA HIS A 58 -18.94 -1.06 -27.45
C HIS A 58 -17.42 -1.13 -27.27
N ILE A 59 -16.72 -2.01 -28.00
CA ILE A 59 -15.26 -2.16 -27.85
C ILE A 59 -14.53 -0.94 -28.43
N GLN A 60 -15.02 -0.38 -29.54
CA GLN A 60 -14.50 0.88 -30.05
C GLN A 60 -14.57 2.02 -29.03
N ARG A 61 -15.67 2.10 -28.25
CA ARG A 61 -15.82 3.12 -27.20
C ARG A 61 -14.81 2.94 -26.08
N VAL A 62 -14.45 1.69 -25.75
CA VAL A 62 -13.41 1.39 -24.76
C VAL A 62 -12.07 1.95 -25.21
N TYR A 63 -11.62 1.64 -26.43
CA TYR A 63 -10.36 2.15 -26.95
C TYR A 63 -10.36 3.67 -27.18
N TYR A 64 -11.48 4.22 -27.65
CA TYR A 64 -11.66 5.66 -27.77
C TYR A 64 -11.56 6.37 -26.41
N ARG A 65 -12.17 5.80 -25.36
CA ARG A 65 -12.06 6.31 -23.98
C ARG A 65 -10.61 6.31 -23.50
N LEU A 66 -9.84 5.25 -23.79
CA LEU A 66 -8.42 5.22 -23.44
C LEU A 66 -7.65 6.31 -24.19
N LEU A 67 -7.93 6.49 -25.48
CA LEU A 67 -7.30 7.50 -26.31
C LEU A 67 -7.59 8.93 -25.80
N THR A 68 -8.84 9.22 -25.41
CA THR A 68 -9.22 10.52 -24.84
C THR A 68 -8.60 10.80 -23.48
N ASN A 69 -8.28 9.75 -22.71
CA ASN A 69 -7.66 9.84 -21.39
C ASN A 69 -6.15 9.50 -21.41
N TYR A 70 -5.52 9.58 -22.59
CA TYR A 70 -4.14 9.11 -22.78
C TYR A 70 -3.15 9.75 -21.80
N ALA A 71 -3.25 11.06 -21.56
CA ALA A 71 -2.32 11.77 -20.69
C ALA A 71 -2.35 11.25 -19.23
N GLN A 72 -3.53 10.90 -18.72
CA GLN A 72 -3.71 10.38 -17.37
C GLN A 72 -3.32 8.90 -17.27
N LEU A 73 -3.62 8.11 -18.30
CA LEU A 73 -3.13 6.73 -18.37
C LEU A 73 -1.60 6.70 -18.46
N LYS A 74 -1.00 7.67 -19.18
CA LYS A 74 0.44 7.84 -19.29
C LYS A 74 1.06 8.22 -17.95
N SER A 75 0.48 9.16 -17.20
CA SER A 75 0.99 9.50 -15.87
C SER A 75 0.95 8.32 -14.91
N LEU A 76 -0.13 7.52 -14.95
CA LEU A 76 -0.22 6.28 -14.19
C LEU A 76 0.83 5.24 -14.61
N TYR A 77 0.99 5.00 -15.91
CA TYR A 77 2.04 4.14 -16.46
C TYR A 77 3.43 4.63 -16.04
N ASP A 78 3.65 5.94 -15.99
CA ASP A 78 4.94 6.54 -15.68
C ASP A 78 5.37 6.31 -14.24
N VAL A 79 4.43 6.26 -13.30
CA VAL A 79 4.71 6.02 -11.87
C VAL A 79 4.54 4.56 -11.43
N ALA A 80 4.09 3.66 -12.32
CA ALA A 80 3.92 2.26 -11.97
C ALA A 80 5.28 1.54 -11.82
N ASP A 81 5.49 0.91 -10.66
CA ASP A 81 6.71 0.14 -10.38
C ASP A 81 6.72 -1.24 -11.08
N LEU A 82 5.55 -1.74 -11.47
CA LEU A 82 5.36 -2.99 -12.20
C LEU A 82 4.52 -2.74 -13.45
N ILE A 83 5.08 -3.10 -14.61
CA ILE A 83 4.40 -3.13 -15.89
C ILE A 83 4.29 -4.58 -16.35
N ILE A 84 3.08 -5.03 -16.64
CA ILE A 84 2.86 -6.30 -17.33
C ILE A 84 2.69 -5.97 -18.81
N CYS A 85 3.76 -6.16 -19.58
CA CYS A 85 3.80 -5.82 -20.99
C CYS A 85 3.33 -7.03 -21.81
N ILE A 86 2.37 -6.81 -22.70
CA ILE A 86 1.90 -7.83 -23.62
C ILE A 86 2.55 -7.60 -24.97
N SER A 87 3.24 -8.62 -25.48
CA SER A 87 4.12 -8.55 -26.66
C SER A 87 3.84 -9.72 -27.62
N TYR A 88 4.42 -9.67 -28.83
CA TYR A 88 4.52 -10.84 -29.70
C TYR A 88 5.65 -11.78 -29.28
N SER A 89 6.76 -11.19 -28.85
CA SER A 89 8.00 -11.87 -28.54
C SER A 89 8.04 -12.38 -27.10
N GLU A 90 8.76 -13.48 -26.89
CA GLU A 90 9.17 -13.96 -25.56
C GLU A 90 10.38 -13.15 -25.06
N GLU A 91 10.30 -11.82 -25.05
CA GLU A 91 11.34 -11.01 -24.44
C GLU A 91 11.50 -11.37 -22.96
N GLU A 92 12.74 -11.33 -22.47
CA GLU A 92 13.01 -11.56 -21.05
C GLU A 92 12.38 -10.46 -20.19
N SER A 93 11.69 -10.90 -19.13
CA SER A 93 11.24 -10.00 -18.06
C SER A 93 12.45 -9.44 -17.31
N GLY A 94 12.41 -8.18 -16.89
CA GLY A 94 13.55 -7.55 -16.26
C GLY A 94 13.24 -6.17 -15.70
N VAL A 95 14.28 -5.44 -15.31
CA VAL A 95 14.15 -4.06 -14.82
C VAL A 95 14.58 -3.09 -15.92
N LYS A 96 13.66 -2.26 -16.43
CA LYS A 96 13.95 -1.19 -17.39
C LYS A 96 13.56 0.16 -16.77
N ASN A 97 14.48 1.13 -16.73
CA ASN A 97 14.26 2.47 -16.16
C ASN A 97 13.69 2.47 -14.72
N GLY A 98 14.17 1.55 -13.88
CA GLY A 98 13.71 1.42 -12.49
C GLY A 98 12.33 0.77 -12.31
N LYS A 99 11.70 0.30 -13.40
CA LYS A 99 10.43 -0.44 -13.37
C LYS A 99 10.67 -1.92 -13.63
N THR A 100 9.96 -2.76 -12.90
CA THR A 100 9.86 -4.18 -13.23
C THR A 100 8.94 -4.33 -14.43
N ILE A 101 9.45 -4.90 -15.52
CA ILE A 101 8.67 -5.23 -16.71
C ILE A 101 8.57 -6.75 -16.80
N VAL A 102 7.35 -7.26 -16.78
CA VAL A 102 7.02 -8.67 -17.00
C VAL A 102 6.42 -8.78 -18.39
N ASN A 103 7.16 -9.41 -19.29
CA ASN A 103 6.73 -9.62 -20.67
C ASN A 103 5.92 -10.91 -20.77
N ILE A 104 4.71 -10.81 -21.33
CA ILE A 104 3.81 -11.93 -21.56
C ILE A 104 3.43 -11.95 -23.05
N PRO A 105 3.80 -13.00 -23.79
CA PRO A 105 3.33 -13.17 -25.16
C PRO A 105 1.80 -13.16 -25.21
N TYR A 106 1.20 -12.45 -26.17
CA TYR A 106 -0.27 -12.29 -26.26
C TYR A 106 -1.01 -13.65 -26.32
N ASN A 107 -0.41 -14.66 -26.95
CA ASN A 107 -0.96 -16.01 -27.04
C ASN A 107 -0.89 -16.81 -25.72
N LYS A 108 -0.16 -16.33 -24.71
CA LYS A 108 -0.09 -16.88 -23.35
C LYS A 108 -0.89 -16.06 -22.34
N VAL A 109 -1.47 -14.95 -22.78
CA VAL A 109 -2.31 -14.11 -21.93
C VAL A 109 -3.58 -14.87 -21.56
N ARG A 110 -3.91 -14.86 -20.27
CA ARG A 110 -5.08 -15.53 -19.71
C ARG A 110 -6.06 -14.51 -19.13
N HIS A 111 -7.33 -14.86 -19.03
CA HIS A 111 -8.36 -13.95 -18.48
C HIS A 111 -8.20 -13.65 -16.99
N ASP A 112 -7.68 -14.60 -16.22
CA ASP A 112 -7.43 -14.41 -14.79
C ASP A 112 -6.38 -13.33 -14.49
N LEU A 113 -5.51 -13.03 -15.45
CA LEU A 113 -4.50 -11.98 -15.33
C LEU A 113 -5.11 -10.57 -15.24
N PHE A 114 -6.20 -10.30 -15.96
CA PHE A 114 -6.86 -8.98 -15.97
C PHE A 114 -7.83 -8.79 -14.81
N ARG A 115 -7.96 -9.78 -13.92
CA ARG A 115 -8.86 -9.68 -12.78
C ARG A 115 -8.37 -8.69 -11.74
N LYS A 116 -9.32 -8.10 -11.01
CA LYS A 116 -9.03 -7.21 -9.89
C LYS A 116 -8.13 -7.93 -8.89
N PRO A 117 -7.08 -7.28 -8.37
CA PRO A 117 -6.13 -7.94 -7.49
C PRO A 117 -6.78 -8.31 -6.15
N TYR A 118 -6.26 -9.36 -5.52
CA TYR A 118 -6.49 -9.57 -4.09
C TYR A 118 -5.67 -8.55 -3.30
N PHE A 119 -6.33 -7.76 -2.45
CA PHE A 119 -5.68 -6.85 -1.52
C PHE A 119 -5.78 -7.44 -0.11
N ILE A 120 -4.67 -8.03 0.33
CA ILE A 120 -4.54 -8.73 1.60
C ILE A 120 -3.90 -7.80 2.63
N VAL A 121 -4.56 -7.64 3.77
CA VAL A 121 -4.06 -6.89 4.93
C VAL A 121 -4.59 -7.53 6.22
N GLU A 122 -4.20 -7.01 7.38
CA GLU A 122 -4.68 -7.54 8.65
C GLU A 122 -6.15 -7.24 8.92
N ASN A 123 -6.64 -6.03 8.58
CA ASN A 123 -8.04 -5.68 8.76
C ASN A 123 -8.60 -4.78 7.64
N THR A 124 -9.92 -4.70 7.51
CA THR A 124 -10.57 -3.94 6.43
C THR A 124 -10.39 -2.41 6.53
N GLU A 125 -10.19 -1.91 7.74
CA GLU A 125 -9.91 -0.51 8.03
C GLU A 125 -8.54 -0.11 7.48
N ASP A 126 -7.55 -1.02 7.49
CA ASP A 126 -6.23 -0.82 6.87
C ASP A 126 -6.38 -0.55 5.38
N ILE A 127 -7.17 -1.37 4.68
CA ILE A 127 -7.44 -1.16 3.24
C ILE A 127 -8.05 0.21 3.03
N SER A 128 -9.06 0.55 3.83
CA SER A 128 -9.77 1.82 3.70
C SER A 128 -8.81 3.01 3.83
N PHE A 129 -7.93 2.97 4.82
CA PHE A 129 -6.93 4.02 5.01
C PHE A 129 -5.85 4.04 3.92
N LEU A 130 -5.35 2.87 3.49
CA LEU A 130 -4.37 2.77 2.38
C LEU A 130 -4.94 3.33 1.06
N ILE A 131 -6.24 3.14 0.81
CA ILE A 131 -6.92 3.72 -0.35
C ILE A 131 -7.03 5.24 -0.23
N GLU A 132 -7.25 5.78 0.97
CA GLU A 132 -7.19 7.23 1.17
C GLU A 132 -5.77 7.78 0.92
N ILE A 133 -4.71 7.08 1.33
CA ILE A 133 -3.32 7.46 0.99
C ILE A 133 -3.10 7.42 -0.54
N ALA A 134 -3.65 6.42 -1.24
CA ALA A 134 -3.58 6.34 -2.70
C ALA A 134 -4.30 7.51 -3.39
N LYS A 135 -5.49 7.88 -2.92
CA LYS A 135 -6.24 9.04 -3.41
C LYS A 135 -5.51 10.35 -3.11
N TRP A 136 -4.85 10.47 -1.96
CA TRP A 136 -3.99 11.61 -1.66
C TRP A 136 -2.87 11.74 -2.69
N TYR A 137 -2.15 10.65 -2.96
CA TYR A 137 -1.06 10.62 -3.94
C TYR A 137 -1.55 11.00 -5.34
N GLU A 138 -2.67 10.40 -5.77
CA GLU A 138 -3.31 10.70 -7.05
C GLU A 138 -3.61 12.20 -7.21
N ARG A 139 -4.23 12.82 -6.19
CA ARG A 139 -4.65 14.22 -6.27
C ARG A 139 -3.51 15.21 -6.09
N LYS A 140 -2.60 14.96 -5.14
CA LYS A 140 -1.52 15.90 -4.79
C LYS A 140 -0.33 15.78 -5.74
N ILE A 141 0.06 14.55 -6.08
CA ILE A 141 1.27 14.29 -6.87
C ILE A 141 0.94 14.17 -8.35
N LEU A 142 -0.02 13.32 -8.72
CA LEU A 142 -0.39 13.14 -10.14
C LEU A 142 -1.29 14.25 -10.67
N LYS A 143 -1.91 15.04 -9.79
CA LYS A 143 -2.92 16.06 -10.13
C LYS A 143 -4.06 15.47 -10.98
N ALA A 144 -4.37 14.19 -10.76
CA ALA A 144 -5.46 13.49 -11.40
C ALA A 144 -6.71 13.52 -10.49
N SER A 145 -7.88 13.28 -11.08
CA SER A 145 -9.16 13.41 -10.39
C SER A 145 -9.94 12.11 -10.38
N ASN A 146 -10.32 11.65 -9.18
CA ASN A 146 -11.34 10.62 -8.96
C ASN A 146 -11.07 9.31 -9.73
N GLY A 147 -9.88 8.75 -9.57
CA GLY A 147 -9.61 7.40 -10.03
C GLY A 147 -10.59 6.40 -9.43
N ARG A 148 -11.00 5.42 -10.23
CA ARG A 148 -11.76 4.27 -9.76
C ARG A 148 -10.79 3.20 -9.29
N TYR A 149 -11.02 2.73 -8.07
CA TYR A 149 -10.25 1.66 -7.43
C TYR A 149 -11.08 0.37 -7.49
N ASN A 150 -10.45 -0.75 -7.88
CA ASN A 150 -11.06 -2.06 -7.92
C ASN A 150 -10.09 -3.11 -7.38
N TYR A 151 -10.55 -3.88 -6.40
CA TYR A 151 -9.79 -4.93 -5.74
C TYR A 151 -10.74 -5.87 -5.00
N GLU A 152 -10.27 -7.04 -4.64
CA GLU A 152 -10.94 -7.92 -3.68
C GLU A 152 -10.23 -7.84 -2.34
N ALA A 153 -10.90 -7.23 -1.36
CA ALA A 153 -10.41 -7.11 0.01
C ALA A 153 -10.38 -8.48 0.69
N ILE A 154 -9.20 -8.89 1.17
CA ILE A 154 -9.00 -10.11 1.95
C ILE A 154 -8.48 -9.73 3.33
N ASN A 155 -9.28 -10.03 4.36
CA ASN A 155 -8.90 -9.85 5.75
C ASN A 155 -8.13 -11.09 6.23
N GLY A 156 -6.89 -10.88 6.66
CA GLY A 156 -5.99 -11.92 7.17
C GLY A 156 -5.64 -11.78 8.66
N GLY A 157 -6.51 -11.21 9.49
CA GLY A 157 -6.23 -10.86 10.89
C GLY A 157 -5.21 -11.74 11.64
N GLY A 158 -4.18 -11.08 12.19
CA GLY A 158 -3.16 -11.69 13.04
C GLY A 158 -2.42 -12.85 12.37
N SER A 159 -2.47 -14.04 12.94
CA SER A 159 -1.73 -15.21 12.44
C SER A 159 -2.29 -15.83 11.15
N THR A 160 -3.41 -15.33 10.63
CA THR A 160 -4.09 -15.95 9.46
C THR A 160 -3.66 -15.38 8.11
N ILE A 161 -3.02 -14.20 8.07
CA ILE A 161 -2.66 -13.49 6.83
C ILE A 161 -1.67 -14.29 5.98
N SER A 162 -0.74 -15.02 6.59
CA SER A 162 0.18 -15.90 5.86
C SER A 162 -0.57 -17.06 5.18
N GLY A 163 -1.56 -17.63 5.85
CA GLY A 163 -2.45 -18.65 5.28
C GLY A 163 -3.25 -18.09 4.13
N CYS A 164 -3.89 -16.93 4.30
CA CYS A 164 -4.64 -16.27 3.23
C CYS A 164 -3.76 -15.94 2.01
N LEU A 165 -2.51 -15.49 2.22
CA LEU A 165 -1.56 -15.22 1.16
C LEU A 165 -1.23 -16.51 0.37
N GLN A 166 -0.89 -17.59 1.07
CA GLN A 166 -0.58 -18.88 0.45
C GLN A 166 -1.80 -19.43 -0.29
N ASP A 167 -2.97 -19.46 0.36
CA ASP A 167 -4.21 -19.99 -0.21
C ASP A 167 -4.62 -19.24 -1.48
N LYS A 168 -4.58 -17.90 -1.47
CA LYS A 168 -4.92 -17.10 -2.65
C LYS A 168 -3.88 -17.24 -3.76
N PHE A 169 -2.62 -17.43 -3.40
CA PHE A 169 -1.61 -17.83 -4.37
C PHE A 169 -2.01 -19.20 -4.95
N ASP A 170 -2.10 -20.26 -4.19
CA ASP A 170 -2.30 -21.61 -4.76
C ASP A 170 -3.63 -21.79 -5.51
N SER A 171 -4.72 -21.16 -5.04
CA SER A 171 -6.07 -21.37 -5.57
C SER A 171 -6.44 -20.53 -6.79
N SER A 172 -5.70 -19.45 -7.08
CA SER A 172 -6.03 -18.52 -8.17
C SER A 172 -4.84 -18.28 -9.09
N LYS A 173 -4.97 -17.45 -10.12
CA LYS A 173 -3.84 -16.82 -10.83
C LYS A 173 -3.98 -15.30 -10.88
N THR A 174 -4.87 -14.75 -10.04
CA THR A 174 -5.10 -13.32 -9.93
C THR A 174 -3.89 -12.66 -9.27
N PRO A 175 -3.52 -11.41 -9.65
CA PRO A 175 -2.49 -10.64 -8.95
C PRO A 175 -2.83 -10.43 -7.47
N ILE A 176 -1.80 -10.40 -6.62
CA ILE A 176 -1.95 -10.23 -5.16
C ILE A 176 -1.08 -9.05 -4.72
N ILE A 177 -1.65 -8.14 -3.93
CA ILE A 177 -0.91 -7.19 -3.10
C ILE A 177 -1.20 -7.49 -1.63
N CYS A 178 -0.14 -7.76 -0.87
CA CYS A 178 -0.19 -8.03 0.57
C CYS A 178 0.60 -6.95 1.31
N VAL A 179 -0.05 -6.20 2.19
CA VAL A 179 0.57 -5.16 3.02
C VAL A 179 0.50 -5.60 4.48
N VAL A 180 1.63 -5.56 5.18
CA VAL A 180 1.75 -6.04 6.56
C VAL A 180 2.50 -5.02 7.41
N ASP A 181 2.01 -4.79 8.62
CA ASP A 181 2.68 -4.00 9.66
C ASP A 181 4.02 -4.63 10.04
N SER A 182 5.01 -3.84 10.44
CA SER A 182 6.32 -4.40 10.80
C SER A 182 6.39 -4.91 12.23
N ASP A 183 5.57 -4.34 13.11
CA ASP A 183 5.61 -4.53 14.55
C ASP A 183 6.99 -4.19 15.18
N TYR A 184 7.85 -3.47 14.45
CA TYR A 184 9.16 -3.06 14.94
C TYR A 184 9.01 -2.15 16.16
N LYS A 185 9.77 -2.46 17.22
CA LYS A 185 9.64 -1.78 18.52
C LYS A 185 10.44 -0.48 18.61
N TYR A 186 11.44 -0.32 17.75
CA TYR A 186 12.33 0.83 17.67
C TYR A 186 13.03 0.88 16.30
N PRO A 187 13.61 2.03 15.88
CA PRO A 187 14.38 2.15 14.65
C PRO A 187 15.55 1.16 14.61
N GLY A 188 15.70 0.42 13.50
CA GLY A 188 16.75 -0.58 13.35
C GLY A 188 16.52 -1.89 14.12
N CYS A 189 15.32 -2.11 14.67
CA CYS A 189 14.94 -3.41 15.25
C CYS A 189 15.10 -4.53 14.21
N LEU A 190 15.96 -5.50 14.51
CA LEU A 190 16.20 -6.65 13.62
C LEU A 190 15.08 -7.69 13.69
N LYS A 191 14.28 -7.68 14.76
CA LYS A 191 13.22 -8.67 14.99
C LYS A 191 11.88 -8.09 14.54
N LYS A 192 11.32 -8.68 13.48
CA LYS A 192 9.95 -8.45 13.02
C LYS A 192 8.93 -9.00 14.02
N GLY A 193 7.70 -8.47 13.99
CA GLY A 193 6.56 -9.13 14.64
C GLY A 193 6.34 -10.55 14.12
N SER A 194 5.60 -11.36 14.88
CA SER A 194 5.30 -12.75 14.50
C SER A 194 4.57 -12.83 13.15
N THR A 195 3.63 -11.92 12.92
CA THR A 195 2.86 -11.85 11.68
C THR A 195 3.75 -11.47 10.49
N ALA A 196 4.45 -10.34 10.59
CA ALA A 196 5.43 -9.88 9.61
C ALA A 196 6.48 -10.94 9.26
N SER A 197 7.01 -11.65 10.27
CA SER A 197 7.99 -12.72 10.06
C SER A 197 7.39 -13.89 9.31
N THR A 198 6.21 -14.38 9.71
CA THR A 198 5.58 -15.54 9.08
C THR A 198 5.18 -15.23 7.64
N CYS A 199 4.57 -14.08 7.39
CA CYS A 199 4.25 -13.63 6.03
C CYS A 199 5.49 -13.45 5.15
N GLY A 200 6.59 -12.93 5.71
CA GLY A 200 7.85 -12.82 5.00
C GLY A 200 8.38 -14.18 4.54
N CYS A 201 8.41 -15.17 5.44
CA CYS A 201 8.81 -16.53 5.10
C CYS A 201 7.87 -17.17 4.05
N THR A 202 6.56 -17.00 4.18
CA THR A 202 5.59 -17.48 3.18
C THR A 202 5.84 -16.84 1.82
N TRP A 203 6.08 -15.53 1.78
CA TRP A 203 6.38 -14.82 0.54
C TRP A 203 7.67 -15.32 -0.11
N GLU A 204 8.74 -15.53 0.67
CA GLU A 204 9.99 -16.10 0.16
C GLU A 204 9.80 -17.50 -0.44
N ASN A 205 9.00 -18.35 0.21
CA ASN A 205 8.66 -19.68 -0.30
C ASN A 205 7.87 -19.59 -1.62
N ILE A 206 6.89 -18.69 -1.70
CA ILE A 206 6.12 -18.41 -2.93
C ILE A 206 7.04 -18.00 -4.08
N VAL A 207 7.96 -17.07 -3.82
CA VAL A 207 8.92 -16.59 -4.84
C VAL A 207 9.84 -17.71 -5.32
N GLN A 208 10.29 -18.58 -4.41
CA GLN A 208 11.13 -19.72 -4.76
C GLN A 208 10.38 -20.79 -5.56
N ALA A 209 9.12 -21.04 -5.23
CA ALA A 209 8.28 -22.05 -5.88
C ALA A 209 7.84 -21.66 -7.29
N ASP A 210 7.49 -20.39 -7.53
CA ASP A 210 7.02 -19.91 -8.83
C ASP A 210 7.44 -18.45 -9.07
N ARG A 211 8.65 -18.28 -9.62
CA ARG A 211 9.25 -16.95 -9.90
C ARG A 211 8.46 -16.14 -10.92
N VAL A 212 7.96 -16.79 -11.96
CA VAL A 212 7.21 -16.11 -13.03
C VAL A 212 5.93 -15.56 -12.47
N ARG A 213 5.17 -16.39 -11.76
CA ARG A 213 3.95 -15.92 -11.13
C ARG A 213 4.21 -14.93 -10.00
N SER A 214 5.16 -15.16 -9.11
CA SER A 214 5.40 -14.19 -8.03
C SER A 214 5.80 -12.80 -8.54
N SER A 215 6.32 -12.68 -9.77
CA SER A 215 6.67 -11.39 -10.40
C SER A 215 5.48 -10.44 -10.65
N TRP A 216 4.25 -10.97 -10.73
CA TRP A 216 3.02 -10.16 -10.83
C TRP A 216 2.30 -9.98 -9.49
N CYS A 217 2.94 -10.36 -8.38
CA CYS A 217 2.43 -10.21 -7.02
C CYS A 217 3.34 -9.26 -6.23
N LYS A 218 2.84 -8.68 -5.14
CA LYS A 218 3.59 -7.78 -4.26
C LYS A 218 3.36 -8.13 -2.80
N TYR A 219 4.46 -8.33 -2.09
CA TYR A 219 4.51 -8.24 -0.64
C TYR A 219 5.15 -6.91 -0.24
N ARG A 220 4.51 -6.19 0.66
CA ARG A 220 4.98 -4.92 1.19
C ARG A 220 4.94 -4.96 2.72
N LEU A 221 6.12 -4.97 3.32
CA LEU A 221 6.29 -4.75 4.75
C LEU A 221 6.40 -3.24 5.00
N LEU A 222 5.61 -2.70 5.94
CA LEU A 222 5.73 -1.31 6.37
C LEU A 222 6.92 -1.15 7.33
N SER A 223 8.15 -1.27 6.83
CA SER A 223 9.36 -1.35 7.67
C SER A 223 9.77 -0.03 8.36
N GLU A 224 9.25 1.08 7.85
CA GLU A 224 9.55 2.44 8.28
C GLU A 224 8.67 2.91 9.44
N VAL A 225 7.64 2.12 9.79
CA VAL A 225 6.68 2.37 10.86
C VAL A 225 6.34 1.07 11.60
N LYS A 226 5.88 1.14 12.84
CA LYS A 226 5.48 -0.05 13.62
C LYS A 226 4.17 -0.63 13.10
N GLU A 227 3.13 0.20 13.04
CA GLU A 227 1.79 -0.14 12.57
C GLU A 227 1.30 0.90 11.56
N ILE A 228 0.25 0.56 10.82
CA ILE A 228 -0.36 1.49 9.86
C ILE A 228 -0.86 2.78 10.50
N GLU A 229 -1.29 2.75 11.78
CA GLU A 229 -1.73 3.95 12.49
C GLU A 229 -0.62 5.01 12.64
N ASN A 230 0.66 4.60 12.62
CA ASN A 230 1.79 5.52 12.67
C ASN A 230 1.94 6.36 11.39
N LEU A 231 1.20 6.04 10.33
CA LEU A 231 1.13 6.86 9.12
C LEU A 231 0.08 7.97 9.22
N ILE A 232 -0.69 8.07 10.31
CA ILE A 232 -1.73 9.09 10.45
C ILE A 232 -1.10 10.45 10.83
N PRO A 233 -1.33 11.53 10.04
CA PRO A 233 -0.94 12.88 10.41
C PRO A 233 -1.48 13.26 11.79
N HIS A 234 -0.62 13.85 12.63
CA HIS A 234 -0.97 14.19 14.01
C HIS A 234 -2.21 15.08 14.09
N ASP A 235 -2.36 16.05 13.19
CA ASP A 235 -3.55 16.92 13.15
C ASP A 235 -4.86 16.15 13.00
N LEU A 236 -4.85 15.02 12.30
CA LEU A 236 -6.03 14.14 12.21
C LEU A 236 -6.26 13.44 13.54
N ILE A 237 -5.22 12.93 14.19
CA ILE A 237 -5.32 12.32 15.52
C ILE A 237 -5.85 13.34 16.54
N LEU A 238 -5.31 14.56 16.54
CA LEU A 238 -5.73 15.68 17.38
C LEU A 238 -7.21 16.00 17.17
N THR A 239 -7.65 16.08 15.91
CA THR A 239 -9.05 16.33 15.57
C THR A 239 -9.95 15.19 16.04
N THR A 240 -9.56 13.94 15.77
CA THR A 240 -10.35 12.73 16.06
C THR A 240 -10.51 12.47 17.56
N CYS A 241 -9.52 12.85 18.36
CA CYS A 241 -9.50 12.64 19.80
C CYS A 241 -9.97 13.87 20.61
N ASN A 242 -10.28 14.99 19.94
CA ASN A 242 -10.68 16.23 20.62
C ASN A 242 -11.94 16.03 21.48
N GLY A 243 -11.95 16.64 22.67
CA GLY A 243 -13.08 16.61 23.60
C GLY A 243 -13.28 15.29 24.37
N ASN A 244 -12.28 14.40 24.37
CA ASN A 244 -12.31 13.19 25.17
C ASN A 244 -11.17 13.19 26.19
N ASP A 245 -11.55 13.41 27.46
CA ASP A 245 -10.62 13.58 28.58
C ASP A 245 -9.66 12.40 28.77
N ASN A 246 -10.06 11.20 28.34
CA ASN A 246 -9.22 10.00 28.42
C ASN A 246 -7.99 10.06 27.50
N PHE A 247 -7.92 11.03 26.57
CA PHE A 247 -6.81 11.16 25.62
C PHE A 247 -6.00 12.43 25.82
N LEU A 248 -6.33 13.28 26.79
CA LEU A 248 -5.59 14.53 27.04
C LEU A 248 -4.09 14.27 27.20
N THR A 249 -3.72 13.25 27.99
CA THR A 249 -2.31 12.86 28.20
C THR A 249 -1.61 12.41 26.92
N PHE A 250 -2.28 11.60 26.09
CA PHE A 250 -1.72 11.16 24.80
C PHE A 250 -1.56 12.34 23.83
N ILE A 251 -2.53 13.25 23.80
CA ILE A 251 -2.52 14.46 22.98
C ILE A 251 -1.41 15.43 23.42
N GLU A 252 -1.23 15.62 24.73
CA GLU A 252 -0.11 16.39 25.27
C GLU A 252 1.22 15.77 24.90
N PHE A 253 1.34 14.44 24.98
CA PHE A 253 2.52 13.71 24.53
C PHE A 253 2.83 13.98 23.04
N LEU A 254 1.86 13.84 22.13
CA LEU A 254 2.06 14.12 20.71
C LEU A 254 2.52 15.56 20.47
N LYS A 255 1.87 16.53 21.12
CA LYS A 255 2.24 17.95 21.03
C LYS A 255 3.66 18.22 21.49
N ARG A 256 4.13 17.55 22.55
CA ARG A 256 5.51 17.70 23.04
C ARG A 256 6.52 17.19 22.02
N ILE A 257 6.28 16.03 21.42
CA ILE A 257 7.15 15.45 20.38
C ILE A 257 7.20 16.35 19.13
N GLU A 258 6.05 16.88 18.71
CA GLU A 258 5.95 17.82 17.60
C GLU A 258 6.72 19.13 17.88
N ASN A 259 6.52 19.72 19.06
CA ASN A 259 7.24 20.93 19.48
C ASN A 259 8.75 20.71 19.62
N ALA A 260 9.19 19.49 19.94
CA ALA A 260 10.59 19.11 19.97
C ALA A 260 11.20 18.88 18.57
N ASN A 261 10.38 18.98 17.51
CA ASN A 261 10.78 18.78 16.11
C ASN A 261 11.43 17.41 15.84
N VAL A 262 10.94 16.37 16.52
CA VAL A 262 11.39 14.97 16.35
C VAL A 262 10.22 14.01 16.10
N PRO A 263 9.30 14.32 15.16
CA PRO A 263 8.11 13.50 14.92
C PRO A 263 8.42 12.07 14.45
N HIS A 264 9.60 11.84 13.87
CA HIS A 264 10.06 10.51 13.45
C HIS A 264 10.15 9.49 14.60
N LEU A 265 10.25 9.95 15.87
CA LEU A 265 10.20 9.05 17.03
C LEU A 265 8.85 8.34 17.15
N LEU A 266 7.79 8.91 16.58
CA LEU A 266 6.45 8.33 16.64
C LEU A 266 6.22 7.24 15.60
N ASN A 267 7.12 7.08 14.62
CA ASN A 267 7.01 6.02 13.63
C ASN A 267 6.98 4.62 14.26
N TYR A 268 7.65 4.44 15.40
CA TYR A 268 7.76 3.16 16.08
C TYR A 268 7.01 3.10 17.42
N PHE A 269 6.22 4.13 17.73
CA PHE A 269 5.44 4.19 18.95
C PHE A 269 4.13 3.39 18.82
N ASP A 270 3.73 2.67 19.86
CA ASP A 270 2.47 1.90 19.84
C ASP A 270 1.26 2.83 20.06
N TYR A 271 0.61 3.29 18.98
CA TYR A 271 -0.58 4.14 19.14
C TYR A 271 -1.75 3.41 19.79
N LYS A 272 -1.80 2.08 19.86
CA LYS A 272 -2.90 1.36 20.51
C LYS A 272 -2.65 1.15 21.99
N LYS A 273 -1.46 0.70 22.36
CA LYS A 273 -1.12 0.26 23.73
C LYS A 273 -0.35 1.32 24.53
N GLY A 274 0.27 2.28 23.84
CA GLY A 274 1.20 3.22 24.44
C GLY A 274 2.55 2.57 24.77
N LEU A 275 3.34 3.24 25.61
CA LEU A 275 4.63 2.74 26.08
C LEU A 275 4.50 2.21 27.51
N ARG A 276 5.04 1.00 27.74
CA ARG A 276 5.09 0.34 29.04
C ARG A 276 6.53 0.12 29.51
N GLU A 277 6.77 0.08 30.82
CA GLU A 277 8.10 -0.23 31.38
C GLU A 277 8.58 -1.60 30.91
N SER A 278 7.69 -2.60 30.96
CA SER A 278 7.93 -3.96 30.46
C SER A 278 8.42 -4.02 29.02
N GLU A 279 7.95 -3.14 28.13
CA GLU A 279 8.40 -3.08 26.74
C GLU A 279 9.86 -2.63 26.64
N ILE A 280 10.24 -1.62 27.43
CA ILE A 280 11.62 -1.12 27.50
C ILE A 280 12.56 -2.24 28.01
N TYR A 281 12.16 -3.00 29.04
CA TYR A 281 12.94 -4.14 29.54
C TYR A 281 13.15 -5.22 28.49
N LYS A 282 12.09 -5.59 27.75
CA LYS A 282 12.12 -6.65 26.74
C LYS A 282 12.96 -6.27 25.53
N HIS A 283 13.19 -4.97 25.30
CA HIS A 283 13.82 -4.43 24.09
C HIS A 283 15.02 -3.54 24.38
N ARG A 284 15.98 -4.06 25.16
CA ARG A 284 17.17 -3.31 25.60
C ARG A 284 18.01 -2.73 24.45
N GLN A 285 18.01 -3.37 23.29
CA GLN A 285 18.77 -2.87 22.13
C GLN A 285 18.22 -1.52 21.62
N GLY A 286 16.96 -1.19 21.94
CA GLY A 286 16.32 0.10 21.63
C GLY A 286 16.57 1.19 22.69
N LYS A 287 17.56 1.05 23.58
CA LYS A 287 17.82 1.98 24.69
C LYS A 287 17.84 3.45 24.27
N SER A 288 18.57 3.77 23.20
CA SER A 288 18.70 5.15 22.70
C SER A 288 17.35 5.74 22.30
N TYR A 289 16.57 4.96 21.54
CA TYR A 289 15.24 5.34 21.10
C TYR A 289 14.30 5.60 22.29
N TYR A 290 14.21 4.66 23.25
CA TYR A 290 13.33 4.86 24.41
C TYR A 290 13.78 6.04 25.27
N TYR A 291 15.08 6.20 25.51
CA TYR A 291 15.61 7.34 26.24
C TYR A 291 15.23 8.67 25.57
N GLU A 292 15.41 8.79 24.25
CA GLU A 292 15.06 9.99 23.52
C GLU A 292 13.54 10.24 23.57
N LEU A 293 12.73 9.22 23.34
CA LEU A 293 11.27 9.30 23.43
C LEU A 293 10.79 9.79 24.80
N LEU A 294 11.33 9.24 25.90
CA LEU A 294 10.96 9.64 27.27
C LEU A 294 11.43 11.06 27.61
N LYS A 295 12.61 11.44 27.13
CA LYS A 295 13.13 12.80 27.29
C LYS A 295 12.24 13.81 26.59
N MET A 296 11.83 13.52 25.36
CA MET A 296 11.02 14.43 24.55
C MET A 296 9.54 14.41 24.95
N SER A 297 9.05 13.33 25.57
CA SER A 297 7.71 13.29 26.17
C SER A 297 7.59 14.12 27.44
N GLY A 298 8.70 14.63 28.00
CA GLY A 298 8.71 15.47 29.19
C GLY A 298 8.55 14.70 30.49
N ILE A 299 8.99 13.43 30.54
CA ILE A 299 9.12 12.69 31.79
C ILE A 299 10.29 13.26 32.58
N SER A 300 10.06 13.55 33.86
CA SER A 300 11.09 14.02 34.79
C SER A 300 12.13 12.91 35.03
N GLU A 301 13.41 13.26 34.89
CA GLU A 301 14.58 12.37 35.10
C GLU A 301 14.60 11.08 34.22
N PRO A 302 14.56 11.21 32.88
CA PRO A 302 14.55 10.07 31.97
C PRO A 302 15.84 9.24 32.07
N GLU A 303 17.00 9.86 32.36
CA GLU A 303 18.26 9.15 32.60
C GLU A 303 18.17 8.23 33.82
N GLY A 304 17.67 8.73 34.94
CA GLY A 304 17.55 7.95 36.19
C GLY A 304 16.62 6.76 36.01
N PHE A 305 15.47 6.99 35.37
CA PHE A 305 14.48 5.97 35.06
C PHE A 305 15.05 4.89 34.10
N ILE A 306 15.68 5.31 33.00
CA ILE A 306 16.30 4.37 32.04
C ILE A 306 17.48 3.63 32.69
N CYS A 307 18.34 4.27 33.47
CA CYS A 307 19.42 3.57 34.17
C CYS A 307 18.86 2.49 35.12
N GLN A 308 17.84 2.82 35.91
CA GLN A 308 17.18 1.85 36.80
C GLN A 308 16.61 0.66 36.02
N ILE A 309 16.00 0.86 34.86
CA ILE A 309 15.45 -0.22 34.02
C ILE A 309 16.57 -1.10 33.45
N PHE A 310 17.61 -0.47 32.90
CA PHE A 310 18.66 -1.19 32.19
C PHE A 310 19.68 -1.87 33.11
N GLU A 311 19.74 -1.47 34.38
CA GLU A 311 20.61 -2.09 35.39
C GLU A 311 19.97 -3.33 36.05
N LYS A 312 18.65 -3.58 35.89
CA LYS A 312 18.02 -4.78 36.47
C LYS A 312 18.59 -6.07 35.85
N PRO A 313 18.77 -7.15 36.63
CA PRO A 313 19.15 -8.47 36.12
C PRO A 313 18.15 -9.03 35.09
N ASN A 314 18.64 -9.75 34.08
CA ASN A 314 17.80 -10.36 33.04
C ASN A 314 16.79 -11.38 33.58
N GLU A 315 17.09 -12.04 34.70
CA GLU A 315 16.25 -13.07 35.34
C GLU A 315 14.91 -12.55 35.86
N LEU A 316 14.78 -11.23 36.06
CA LEU A 316 13.54 -10.57 36.46
C LEU A 316 12.62 -10.25 35.27
N ILE A 317 13.13 -10.29 34.04
CA ILE A 317 12.40 -9.85 32.84
C ILE A 317 11.19 -10.75 32.53
N ASP A 318 11.35 -12.07 32.67
CA ASP A 318 10.29 -13.05 32.39
C ASP A 318 9.15 -13.02 33.43
N GLN A 319 9.36 -12.33 34.55
CA GLN A 319 8.37 -12.20 35.63
C GLN A 319 7.56 -10.90 35.53
N ILE A 320 7.94 -9.97 34.64
CA ILE A 320 7.24 -8.69 34.48
C ILE A 320 5.92 -8.94 33.76
N LYS A 321 4.82 -8.82 34.50
CA LYS A 321 3.47 -8.86 33.93
C LYS A 321 3.06 -7.47 33.47
N ASP A 322 2.51 -7.40 32.27
CA ASP A 322 1.93 -6.19 31.72
C ASP A 322 0.67 -5.83 32.55
N THR A 323 0.79 -4.88 33.48
CA THR A 323 -0.33 -4.40 34.32
C THR A 323 -0.69 -2.95 33.96
N GLU A 324 -1.82 -2.43 34.43
CA GLU A 324 -2.18 -1.03 34.13
C GLU A 324 -1.20 -0.02 34.76
N GLY A 325 -0.59 -0.37 35.90
CA GLY A 325 0.44 0.44 36.56
C GLY A 325 1.81 0.47 35.85
N ASP A 326 1.98 -0.32 34.78
CA ASP A 326 3.20 -0.40 33.97
C ASP A 326 3.20 0.62 32.81
N LYS A 327 2.09 1.32 32.57
CA LYS A 327 2.00 2.31 31.49
C LYS A 327 2.77 3.59 31.85
N ILE A 328 3.75 3.93 31.03
CA ILE A 328 4.53 5.17 31.11
C ILE A 328 3.87 6.27 30.27
N ILE A 329 3.54 5.94 29.01
CA ILE A 329 2.85 6.83 28.08
C ILE A 329 1.59 6.11 27.62
N PRO A 330 0.39 6.68 27.77
CA PRO A 330 -0.83 6.01 27.34
C PRO A 330 -0.92 5.93 25.81
N GLY A 331 -1.60 4.91 25.31
CA GLY A 331 -1.99 4.81 23.90
C GLY A 331 -3.24 5.63 23.58
N ALA A 332 -3.58 5.67 22.30
CA ALA A 332 -4.82 6.20 21.75
C ALA A 332 -5.98 5.18 21.86
N ILE A 333 -7.03 5.40 21.07
CA ILE A 333 -8.17 4.50 20.94
C ILE A 333 -7.87 3.30 20.02
N SER A 334 -8.41 2.13 20.37
CA SER A 334 -8.40 0.94 19.50
C SER A 334 -9.14 1.14 18.17
N ALA A 335 -9.99 2.16 18.06
CA ALA A 335 -10.74 2.51 16.86
C ALA A 335 -10.19 3.74 16.12
N LEU A 336 -8.91 4.10 16.34
CA LEU A 336 -8.29 5.32 15.80
C LEU A 336 -8.42 5.37 14.27
N LEU A 337 -7.95 4.31 13.61
CA LEU A 337 -7.92 4.22 12.16
C LEU A 337 -9.31 4.43 11.54
N ARG A 338 -10.31 3.73 12.06
CA ARG A 338 -11.71 3.86 11.62
C ARG A 338 -12.22 5.30 11.73
N LYS A 339 -12.00 5.96 12.88
CA LYS A 339 -12.47 7.34 13.07
C LYS A 339 -11.72 8.32 12.17
N VAL A 340 -10.43 8.09 11.94
CA VAL A 340 -9.63 8.90 11.02
C VAL A 340 -10.14 8.74 9.60
N VAL A 341 -10.42 7.53 9.13
CA VAL A 341 -11.03 7.31 7.80
C VAL A 341 -12.37 8.04 7.66
N CYS A 342 -13.23 8.02 8.69
CA CYS A 342 -14.47 8.82 8.69
C CYS A 342 -14.17 10.32 8.54
N LEU A 343 -13.22 10.84 9.31
CA LEU A 343 -12.83 12.26 9.25
C LEU A 343 -12.23 12.65 7.88
N ILE A 344 -11.43 11.77 7.28
CA ILE A 344 -10.87 11.98 5.93
C ILE A 344 -11.99 12.12 4.90
N ASN A 345 -12.99 11.23 4.97
CA ASN A 345 -14.15 11.28 4.08
C ASN A 345 -14.95 12.58 4.22
N GLU A 346 -15.07 13.11 5.44
CA GLU A 346 -15.74 14.39 5.71
C GLU A 346 -14.93 15.60 5.21
N LYS A 347 -13.62 15.66 5.52
CA LYS A 347 -12.74 16.77 5.14
C LYS A 347 -12.36 16.77 3.67
N GLN A 348 -12.53 15.63 2.99
CA GLN A 348 -11.99 15.31 1.67
C GLN A 348 -10.46 15.24 1.66
N ILE A 349 -9.92 14.13 1.17
CA ILE A 349 -8.48 13.79 1.23
C ILE A 349 -7.54 14.86 0.66
N GLN A 350 -7.96 15.64 -0.33
CA GLN A 350 -7.13 16.70 -0.92
C GLN A 350 -6.90 17.90 0.00
N ASN A 351 -7.69 18.05 1.06
CA ASN A 351 -7.54 19.13 2.03
C ASN A 351 -6.66 18.71 3.21
N ILE A 352 -6.12 17.49 3.19
CA ILE A 352 -5.26 16.97 4.24
C ILE A 352 -3.82 17.34 3.93
N GLU A 353 -3.20 18.04 4.88
CA GLU A 353 -1.78 18.30 4.87
C GLU A 353 -1.06 17.10 5.49
N VAL A 354 -0.14 16.53 4.72
CA VAL A 354 0.71 15.44 5.17
C VAL A 354 2.03 16.05 5.62
N PRO A 355 2.44 15.88 6.87
CA PRO A 355 3.69 16.41 7.36
C PRO A 355 4.89 15.91 6.56
N MET A 356 5.92 16.74 6.43
CA MET A 356 7.12 16.44 5.64
C MET A 356 7.79 15.10 6.01
N TYR A 357 7.75 14.71 7.30
CA TYR A 357 8.34 13.44 7.76
C TYR A 357 7.54 12.19 7.31
N LEU A 358 6.26 12.35 6.96
CA LEU A 358 5.41 11.28 6.41
C LEU A 358 5.28 11.34 4.89
N GLU A 359 5.56 12.50 4.27
CA GLU A 359 5.30 12.73 2.84
C GLU A 359 5.98 11.68 1.94
N GLY A 360 7.23 11.31 2.25
CA GLY A 360 7.95 10.27 1.52
C GLY A 360 7.27 8.89 1.64
N LEU A 361 6.81 8.53 2.84
CA LEU A 361 6.11 7.26 3.10
C LEU A 361 4.74 7.24 2.42
N TRP A 362 3.97 8.32 2.55
CA TRP A 362 2.68 8.48 1.88
C TRP A 362 2.80 8.45 0.36
N THR A 363 3.86 9.05 -0.17
CA THR A 363 4.17 9.02 -1.61
C THR A 363 4.43 7.59 -2.08
N ASP A 364 5.30 6.85 -1.39
CA ASP A 364 5.67 5.49 -1.81
C ASP A 364 4.51 4.49 -1.63
N ILE A 365 3.82 4.54 -0.48
CA ILE A 365 2.65 3.70 -0.20
C ILE A 365 1.52 4.07 -1.16
N GLY A 366 1.22 5.36 -1.32
CA GLY A 366 0.16 5.86 -2.19
C GLY A 366 0.39 5.46 -3.65
N ARG A 367 1.62 5.61 -4.16
CA ARG A 367 2.01 5.12 -5.49
C ARG A 367 1.82 3.60 -5.62
N THR A 368 2.28 2.84 -4.63
CA THR A 368 2.15 1.38 -4.64
C THR A 368 0.68 0.98 -4.69
N VAL A 369 -0.14 1.45 -3.74
CA VAL A 369 -1.55 1.09 -3.65
C VAL A 369 -2.32 1.57 -4.87
N LEU A 370 -2.12 2.83 -5.30
CA LEU A 370 -2.75 3.38 -6.49
C LEU A 370 -2.49 2.50 -7.70
N THR A 371 -1.22 2.26 -8.02
CA THR A 371 -0.87 1.58 -9.27
C THR A 371 -1.34 0.13 -9.26
N TRP A 372 -1.58 -0.50 -8.11
CA TRP A 372 -2.11 -1.86 -8.05
C TRP A 372 -3.61 -1.92 -8.14
N THR A 373 -4.33 -0.90 -7.68
CA THR A 373 -5.78 -0.96 -7.47
C THR A 373 -6.58 -0.05 -8.40
N VAL A 374 -5.97 0.93 -9.05
CA VAL A 374 -6.68 1.85 -9.95
C VAL A 374 -6.96 1.18 -11.30
N VAL A 375 -8.19 1.34 -11.79
CA VAL A 375 -8.65 0.75 -13.06
C VAL A 375 -9.03 1.79 -14.10
N ASP A 376 -9.39 2.99 -13.66
CA ASP A 376 -9.68 4.13 -14.54
C ASP A 376 -9.28 5.40 -13.78
N PRO A 377 -8.18 6.08 -14.15
CA PRO A 377 -7.72 7.28 -13.46
C PRO A 377 -8.65 8.49 -13.68
N ASN A 378 -9.71 8.38 -14.50
CA ASN A 378 -10.66 9.45 -14.77
C ASN A 378 -12.11 8.92 -14.80
N CYS A 379 -12.69 8.63 -13.64
CA CYS A 379 -14.15 8.57 -13.55
C CYS A 379 -14.74 9.98 -13.42
N TYR A 380 -14.81 10.69 -14.54
CA TYR A 380 -15.79 11.77 -14.76
C TYR A 380 -16.59 11.44 -16.01
N PHE A 381 -17.67 10.68 -15.84
CA PHE A 381 -18.82 10.72 -16.74
C PHE A 381 -19.97 11.31 -15.93
N GLY A 382 -20.39 12.51 -16.30
CA GLY A 382 -21.42 13.25 -15.59
C GLY A 382 -22.76 12.50 -15.54
N SER A 383 -23.43 12.64 -14.42
CA SER A 383 -24.89 12.74 -14.38
C SER A 383 -25.22 13.94 -13.49
N SER A 384 -25.20 15.13 -14.12
CA SER A 384 -26.08 16.25 -13.79
C SER A 384 -27.24 16.26 -14.75
#